data_AF-A0A7G2CF24-F1
#
_entry.id   AF-A0A7G2CF24-F1
#
_cell.length_a   1.000
_cell.length_b   1.000
_cell.length_c   1.000
_cell.angle_alpha   90.00
_cell.angle_beta   90.00
_cell.angle_gamma   90.00
#
_symmetry.space_group_name_H-M   'P 1'
#
loop_
_entity.id
_entity.type
_entity.pdbx_description
1 polymer ?
#
loop_
_entity_poly.entity_id
_entity_poly.type
_entity_poly.pdbx_seq_one_letter_code
_entity_poly.pdbx_strand_id
1 'polypeptide(L)'
;MDRIGSQWKYYVWPGFAVVIFLFFLFGISIIFCCRCCGCCCCCDCCVRWVNPTRQGKRKRARCWLWMWVVFAVLWACGVCVLVIYGADLIMTSADSALDNFQEGTIDYFNSTKEEITTLLSTDESDEIDVDLSAFDTVVDDLSSVVNTVRDDYFKYFNIARIVSYCVGAVGVFLLLWIIVFAACRPNSCGCPAGFSAIYFFFGIIYSLLAIVFTVVQYAMIAACGEVGLQYKREPGLFQWYLVPYCENEFNFASTRANIESEVAKAADSACAELLKYCDATDETYYYDDEEKRNRIFMCGKGITASSDCKTIDDLLEVIYDTSVKPILTNTLCANQPPSEFMEECTLISCADYCVNYDKPDIQAKTWAEDVAKAAQYAQNVSYALSIVTPLLQCNYIIDNVASAFQSLTQSDENGAQCANLQASSLMLACGFFVGALMYIMGIYVMHRGSWIWPEEPKKLD
;
A
#
# COMPACT_ATOMS: atom_id res chain seq x y z
N MET A 1 5.24 22.85 -24.46
CA MET A 1 4.48 23.80 -23.61
C MET A 1 3.03 23.35 -23.36
N ASP A 2 2.49 22.39 -24.13
CA ASP A 2 1.11 21.92 -23.98
C ASP A 2 0.81 21.06 -22.74
N ARG A 3 1.83 20.52 -22.06
CA ARG A 3 1.65 19.71 -20.84
C ARG A 3 1.21 20.53 -19.62
N ILE A 4 1.63 21.80 -19.53
CA ILE A 4 1.20 22.73 -18.46
C ILE A 4 -0.22 23.23 -18.75
N GLY A 5 -0.54 23.45 -20.04
CA GLY A 5 -1.87 23.83 -20.49
C GLY A 5 -2.92 22.73 -20.30
N SER A 6 -2.56 21.45 -20.42
CA SER A 6 -3.50 20.33 -20.20
C SER A 6 -3.78 20.04 -18.72
N GLN A 7 -2.84 20.38 -17.83
CA GLN A 7 -2.93 20.15 -16.39
C GLN A 7 -3.35 21.39 -15.57
N TRP A 8 -3.82 22.46 -16.23
CA TRP A 8 -4.20 23.72 -15.58
C TRP A 8 -5.16 23.54 -14.39
N LYS A 9 -6.08 22.58 -14.47
CA LYS A 9 -7.04 22.25 -13.40
C LYS A 9 -6.33 21.89 -12.08
N TYR A 10 -5.16 21.28 -12.15
CA TYR A 10 -4.31 20.93 -11.02
C TYR A 10 -3.53 22.13 -10.44
N TYR A 11 -3.55 23.30 -11.07
CA TYR A 11 -2.86 24.49 -10.52
C TYR A 11 -3.85 25.55 -9.99
N VAL A 12 -5.10 25.48 -10.44
CA VAL A 12 -6.15 26.45 -10.07
C VAL A 12 -6.45 26.42 -8.58
N TRP A 13 -6.66 25.23 -8.01
CA TRP A 13 -7.03 25.07 -6.61
C TRP A 13 -5.96 25.58 -5.62
N PRO A 14 -4.68 25.14 -5.70
CA PRO A 14 -3.62 25.69 -4.87
C PRO A 14 -3.35 27.17 -5.15
N GLY A 15 -3.48 27.62 -6.41
CA GLY A 15 -3.37 29.03 -6.77
C GLY A 15 -4.39 29.90 -6.02
N PHE A 16 -5.66 29.47 -5.95
CA PHE A 16 -6.68 30.17 -5.18
C PHE A 16 -6.39 30.18 -3.67
N ALA A 17 -5.92 29.06 -3.10
CA ALA A 17 -5.56 29.01 -1.67
C ALA A 17 -4.44 30.01 -1.33
N VAL A 18 -3.41 30.12 -2.18
CA VAL A 18 -2.32 31.09 -2.04
C VAL A 18 -2.84 32.52 -2.18
N VAL A 19 -3.72 32.80 -3.15
CA VAL A 19 -4.32 34.13 -3.33
C VAL A 19 -5.12 34.54 -2.09
N ILE A 20 -5.90 33.63 -1.50
CA ILE A 20 -6.64 33.91 -0.25
C ILE A 20 -5.68 34.19 0.91
N PHE A 21 -4.61 33.41 1.04
CA PHE A 21 -3.59 33.65 2.07
C PHE A 21 -2.93 35.03 1.92
N LEU A 22 -2.55 35.41 0.69
CA LEU A 22 -2.02 36.75 0.40
C LEU A 22 -3.06 37.84 0.67
N PHE A 23 -4.34 37.58 0.40
CA PHE A 23 -5.43 38.50 0.72
C PHE A 23 -5.59 38.69 2.24
N PHE A 24 -5.40 37.66 3.06
CA PHE A 24 -5.31 37.82 4.51
C PHE A 24 -4.10 38.68 4.88
N LEU A 25 -2.89 38.31 4.46
CA LEU A 25 -1.67 39.01 4.86
C LEU A 25 -1.63 40.49 4.45
N PHE A 26 -2.05 40.80 3.22
CA PHE A 26 -1.95 42.16 2.68
C PHE A 26 -3.31 42.86 2.65
N GLY A 27 -4.33 42.23 2.08
CA GLY A 27 -5.65 42.85 1.88
C GLY A 27 -6.34 43.22 3.19
N ILE A 28 -6.48 42.27 4.11
CA ILE A 28 -7.16 42.51 5.38
C ILE A 28 -6.32 43.41 6.31
N SER A 29 -4.98 43.25 6.31
CA SER A 29 -4.08 44.13 7.06
C SER A 29 -4.22 45.61 6.63
N ILE A 30 -4.38 45.89 5.33
CA ILE A 30 -4.64 47.23 4.83
C ILE A 30 -5.98 47.77 5.37
N ILE A 31 -7.03 46.94 5.43
CA ILE A 31 -8.34 47.32 5.96
C ILE A 31 -8.25 47.70 7.45
N PHE A 32 -7.48 46.95 8.25
CA PHE A 32 -7.24 47.29 9.66
C PHE A 32 -6.40 48.57 9.81
N CYS A 33 -5.34 48.72 9.02
CA CYS A 33 -4.48 49.92 9.05
C CYS A 33 -5.26 51.20 8.71
N CYS A 34 -6.13 51.14 7.70
CA CYS A 34 -7.01 52.25 7.30
C CYS A 34 -8.04 52.64 8.37
N ARG A 35 -8.36 51.74 9.31
CA ARG A 35 -9.28 52.00 10.43
C ARG A 35 -8.57 52.59 11.64
N CYS A 36 -7.34 52.15 11.93
CA CYS A 36 -6.55 52.61 13.08
C CYS A 36 -5.87 53.96 12.84
N CYS A 37 -5.42 54.24 11.62
CA CYS A 37 -4.80 55.51 11.26
C CYS A 37 -5.87 56.54 10.89
N GLY A 38 -6.52 57.17 11.88
CA GLY A 38 -7.49 58.26 11.67
C GLY A 38 -6.93 59.55 11.02
N CYS A 39 -5.81 59.48 10.32
CA CYS A 39 -5.07 60.62 9.74
C CYS A 39 -5.06 60.67 8.20
N CYS A 40 -5.69 59.72 7.49
CA CYS A 40 -5.80 59.82 6.03
C CYS A 40 -7.16 60.42 5.63
N CYS A 41 -7.15 61.41 4.74
CA CYS A 41 -8.33 62.09 4.14
C CYS A 41 -9.39 61.15 3.50
N CYS A 42 -9.19 59.83 3.53
CA CYS A 42 -10.13 58.82 3.06
C CYS A 42 -11.21 58.43 4.09
N CYS A 43 -11.06 58.74 5.38
CA CYS A 43 -12.04 58.33 6.40
C CYS A 43 -13.40 59.04 6.22
N ASP A 44 -13.43 60.33 5.90
CA ASP A 44 -14.70 61.06 5.69
C ASP A 44 -15.42 60.62 4.41
N CYS A 45 -14.67 60.23 3.37
CA CYS A 45 -15.25 59.61 2.17
C CYS A 45 -15.80 58.21 2.47
N CYS A 46 -15.04 57.33 3.14
CA CYS A 46 -15.51 55.98 3.49
C CYS A 46 -16.71 55.96 4.44
N VAL A 47 -16.75 56.86 5.43
CA VAL A 47 -17.89 56.96 6.37
C VAL A 47 -19.19 57.29 5.64
N ARG A 48 -19.13 58.14 4.60
CA ARG A 48 -20.31 58.56 3.82
C ARG A 48 -20.84 57.46 2.88
N TRP A 49 -19.98 56.56 2.41
CA TRP A 49 -20.35 55.40 1.59
C TRP A 49 -20.83 54.20 2.43
N VAL A 50 -20.34 54.06 3.66
CA VAL A 50 -20.61 52.89 4.53
C VAL A 50 -21.78 53.14 5.49
N ASN A 51 -22.06 54.39 5.88
CA ASN A 51 -23.14 54.73 6.81
C ASN A 51 -24.38 55.29 6.05
N PRO A 52 -25.43 54.48 5.83
CA PRO A 52 -26.65 54.98 5.19
C PRO A 52 -27.40 55.94 6.12
N THR A 53 -27.27 57.24 5.87
CA THR A 53 -27.86 58.35 6.65
C THR A 53 -29.38 58.43 6.66
N ARG A 54 -30.10 57.58 5.91
CA ARG A 54 -31.59 57.52 5.91
C ARG A 54 -32.08 56.27 6.66
N GLN A 55 -32.96 56.45 7.66
CA GLN A 55 -33.50 55.38 8.51
C GLN A 55 -34.06 54.17 7.75
N GLY A 56 -34.76 54.37 6.62
CA GLY A 56 -35.28 53.27 5.78
C GLY A 56 -34.18 52.43 5.10
N LYS A 57 -33.07 53.06 4.70
CA LYS A 57 -31.91 52.36 4.10
C LYS A 57 -31.12 51.59 5.17
N ARG A 58 -31.07 52.09 6.41
CA ARG A 58 -30.41 51.43 7.55
C ARG A 58 -31.13 50.16 7.99
N LYS A 59 -32.47 50.13 8.02
CA LYS A 59 -33.26 48.90 8.29
C LYS A 59 -33.00 47.81 7.24
N ARG A 60 -32.98 48.16 5.95
CA ARG A 60 -32.67 47.22 4.86
C ARG A 60 -31.23 46.68 4.97
N ALA A 61 -30.27 47.55 5.31
CA ALA A 61 -28.89 47.15 5.51
C ALA A 61 -28.70 46.19 6.71
N ARG A 62 -29.43 46.39 7.82
CA ARG A 62 -29.46 45.46 8.97
C ARG A 62 -30.02 44.09 8.59
N CYS A 63 -31.09 44.05 7.80
CA CYS A 63 -31.67 42.79 7.30
C CYS A 63 -30.68 42.02 6.40
N TRP A 64 -30.00 42.72 5.48
CA TRP A 64 -28.94 42.14 4.67
C TRP A 64 -27.77 41.63 5.52
N LEU A 65 -27.40 42.33 6.59
CA LEU A 65 -26.31 41.92 7.46
C LEU A 65 -26.66 40.66 8.27
N TRP A 66 -27.92 40.53 8.72
CA TRP A 66 -28.43 39.31 9.34
C TRP A 66 -28.37 38.09 8.41
N MET A 67 -28.64 38.27 7.11
CA MET A 67 -28.47 37.20 6.12
C MET A 67 -27.02 36.70 6.09
N TRP A 68 -26.03 37.61 6.09
CA TRP A 68 -24.61 37.22 6.15
C TRP A 68 -24.22 36.54 7.46
N VAL A 69 -24.82 36.94 8.60
CA VAL A 69 -24.62 36.24 9.89
C VAL A 69 -25.06 34.78 9.79
N VAL A 70 -26.25 34.53 9.23
CA VAL A 70 -26.79 33.18 9.05
C VAL A 70 -25.89 32.36 8.11
N PHE A 71 -25.47 32.93 6.98
CA PHE A 71 -24.56 32.25 6.05
C PHE A 71 -23.22 31.91 6.71
N ALA A 72 -22.64 32.83 7.48
CA ALA A 72 -21.38 32.59 8.17
C ALA A 72 -21.49 31.41 9.15
N VAL A 73 -22.58 31.34 9.94
CA VAL A 73 -22.80 30.24 10.89
C VAL A 73 -23.04 28.90 10.17
N LEU A 74 -23.81 28.89 9.08
CA LEU A 74 -24.01 27.68 8.28
C LEU A 74 -22.69 27.17 7.67
N TRP A 75 -21.85 28.08 7.17
CA TRP A 75 -20.50 27.73 6.69
C TRP A 75 -19.63 27.22 7.83
N ALA A 76 -19.73 27.77 9.04
CA ALA A 76 -19.01 27.26 10.20
C ALA A 76 -19.35 25.80 10.51
N CYS A 77 -20.65 25.47 10.50
CA CYS A 77 -21.09 24.09 10.71
C CYS A 77 -20.57 23.16 9.60
N GLY A 78 -20.65 23.58 8.34
CA GLY A 78 -20.13 22.80 7.21
C GLY A 78 -18.62 22.58 7.28
N VAL A 79 -17.85 23.62 7.61
CA VAL A 79 -16.40 23.57 7.81
C VAL A 79 -16.03 22.63 8.96
N CYS A 80 -16.76 22.71 10.07
CA CYS A 80 -16.56 21.82 11.21
C CYS A 80 -16.72 20.35 10.82
N VAL A 81 -17.79 20.01 10.10
CA VAL A 81 -18.02 18.64 9.61
C VAL A 81 -16.90 18.20 8.67
N LEU A 82 -16.52 19.03 7.68
CA LEU A 82 -15.45 18.71 6.74
C LEU A 82 -14.10 18.48 7.42
N VAL A 83 -13.74 19.31 8.39
CA VAL A 83 -12.46 19.20 9.10
C VAL A 83 -12.44 17.99 10.03
N ILE A 84 -13.51 17.77 10.82
CA ILE A 84 -13.60 16.65 11.76
C ILE A 84 -13.64 15.32 10.99
N TYR A 85 -14.58 15.19 10.06
CA TYR A 85 -14.76 13.95 9.31
C TYR A 85 -13.55 13.65 8.41
N GLY A 86 -12.98 14.68 7.76
CA GLY A 86 -11.76 14.51 6.97
C GLY A 86 -10.55 14.07 7.82
N ALA A 87 -10.40 14.59 9.04
CA ALA A 87 -9.30 14.21 9.93
C ALA A 87 -9.45 12.77 10.44
N ASP A 88 -10.68 12.36 10.81
CA ASP A 88 -10.96 11.00 11.26
C ASP A 88 -10.75 10.00 10.13
N LEU A 89 -11.27 10.31 8.93
CA LEU A 89 -11.14 9.44 7.76
C LEU A 89 -9.68 9.24 7.32
N ILE A 90 -8.83 10.27 7.35
CA ILE A 90 -7.38 10.09 7.09
C ILE A 90 -6.78 9.06 8.06
N MET A 91 -7.14 9.12 9.34
CA MET A 91 -6.50 8.29 10.36
C MET A 91 -6.95 6.86 10.30
N THR A 92 -8.26 6.63 10.20
CA THR A 92 -8.77 5.28 10.05
C THR A 92 -8.22 4.65 8.77
N SER A 93 -8.12 5.41 7.68
CA SER A 93 -7.56 4.88 6.43
C SER A 93 -6.05 4.59 6.53
N ALA A 94 -5.30 5.43 7.25
CA ALA A 94 -3.87 5.20 7.47
C ALA A 94 -3.61 3.98 8.37
N ASP A 95 -4.40 3.82 9.44
CA ASP A 95 -4.30 2.68 10.37
C ASP A 95 -4.64 1.38 9.64
N SER A 96 -5.76 1.35 8.92
CA SER A 96 -6.15 0.20 8.11
C SER A 96 -5.17 -0.12 6.98
N ALA A 97 -4.50 0.89 6.40
CA ALA A 97 -3.45 0.63 5.42
C ALA A 97 -2.23 -0.04 6.03
N LEU A 98 -1.86 0.29 7.28
CA LEU A 98 -0.79 -0.39 8.01
C LEU A 98 -1.19 -1.81 8.42
N ASP A 99 -2.42 -2.01 8.89
CA ASP A 99 -2.92 -3.34 9.23
C ASP A 99 -2.91 -4.26 8.00
N ASN A 100 -3.43 -3.77 6.87
CA ASN A 100 -3.38 -4.51 5.60
C ASN A 100 -1.95 -4.76 5.12
N PHE A 101 -1.01 -3.88 5.45
CA PHE A 101 0.39 -4.08 5.11
C PHE A 101 1.00 -5.20 5.98
N GLN A 102 0.71 -5.20 7.28
CA GLN A 102 1.19 -6.21 8.20
C GLN A 102 0.58 -7.59 7.88
N GLU A 103 -0.75 -7.67 7.82
CA GLU A 103 -1.47 -8.92 7.55
C GLU A 103 -1.32 -9.40 6.09
N GLY A 104 -1.26 -8.47 5.13
CA GLY A 104 -1.23 -8.82 3.70
C GLY A 104 0.18 -9.04 3.15
N THR A 105 1.16 -8.26 3.61
CA THR A 105 2.54 -8.34 3.10
C THR A 105 3.44 -9.07 4.08
N ILE A 106 3.56 -8.65 5.33
CA ILE A 106 4.53 -9.26 6.27
C ILE A 106 4.16 -10.72 6.57
N ASP A 107 2.90 -10.99 6.91
CA ASP A 107 2.45 -12.35 7.24
C ASP A 107 2.55 -13.29 6.02
N TYR A 108 2.31 -12.78 4.81
CA TYR A 108 2.49 -13.56 3.58
C TYR A 108 3.95 -13.99 3.39
N PHE A 109 4.93 -13.09 3.61
CA PHE A 109 6.34 -13.45 3.52
C PHE A 109 6.75 -14.46 4.61
N ASN A 110 6.27 -14.28 5.85
CA ASN A 110 6.54 -15.20 6.95
C ASN A 110 5.94 -16.60 6.71
N SER A 111 4.66 -16.66 6.32
CA SER A 111 3.97 -17.92 6.02
C SER A 111 4.64 -18.64 4.85
N THR A 112 5.07 -17.89 3.83
CA THR A 112 5.78 -18.48 2.68
C THR A 112 7.12 -19.08 3.12
N LYS A 113 7.89 -18.37 3.96
CA LYS A 113 9.15 -18.88 4.53
C LYS A 113 8.94 -20.18 5.32
N GLU A 114 7.89 -20.24 6.14
CA GLU A 114 7.56 -21.43 6.94
C GLU A 114 7.18 -22.63 6.05
N GLU A 115 6.41 -22.40 4.98
CA GLU A 115 6.07 -23.42 3.99
C GLU A 115 7.32 -23.96 3.28
N ILE A 116 8.23 -23.07 2.86
CA ILE A 116 9.50 -23.46 2.23
C ILE A 116 10.36 -24.30 3.19
N THR A 117 10.48 -23.86 4.45
CA THR A 117 11.28 -24.58 5.45
C THR A 117 10.72 -25.99 5.67
N THR A 118 9.39 -26.11 5.72
CA THR A 118 8.70 -27.40 5.90
C THR A 118 8.89 -28.33 4.69
N LEU A 119 8.86 -27.79 3.47
CA LEU A 119 9.08 -28.58 2.26
C LEU A 119 10.52 -29.09 2.14
N LEU A 120 11.50 -28.35 2.67
CA LEU A 120 12.92 -28.67 2.60
C LEU A 120 13.42 -29.56 3.75
N SER A 121 12.72 -29.61 4.89
CA SER A 121 13.14 -30.35 6.09
C SER A 121 12.75 -31.85 6.09
N THR A 122 12.78 -32.55 4.96
CA THR A 122 12.38 -33.97 4.93
C THR A 122 13.44 -34.89 5.57
N ASP A 123 12.99 -35.88 6.35
CA ASP A 123 13.69 -36.56 7.46
C ASP A 123 14.99 -37.36 7.19
N GLU A 124 15.48 -37.61 5.96
CA GLU A 124 16.57 -38.62 5.79
C GLU A 124 17.67 -38.35 4.74
N SER A 125 17.74 -37.20 4.08
CA SER A 125 18.85 -36.96 3.13
C SER A 125 19.20 -35.48 3.01
N ASP A 126 20.43 -35.15 3.39
CA ASP A 126 21.15 -33.88 3.25
C ASP A 126 20.28 -32.61 3.31
N GLU A 127 20.30 -31.98 4.49
CA GLU A 127 19.73 -30.66 4.74
C GLU A 127 20.26 -29.66 3.70
N ILE A 128 19.44 -29.27 2.71
CA ILE A 128 19.80 -28.18 1.82
C ILE A 128 19.72 -26.90 2.66
N ASP A 129 20.89 -26.35 2.97
CA ASP A 129 21.06 -25.03 3.56
C ASP A 129 20.71 -23.96 2.51
N VAL A 130 19.41 -23.79 2.24
CA VAL A 130 18.94 -22.66 1.43
C VAL A 130 19.06 -21.42 2.31
N ASP A 131 20.02 -20.57 1.96
CA ASP A 131 20.19 -19.27 2.61
C ASP A 131 18.97 -18.37 2.35
N LEU A 132 18.02 -18.40 3.29
CA LEU A 132 16.84 -17.54 3.33
C LEU A 132 17.08 -16.24 4.11
N SER A 133 18.32 -15.88 4.45
CA SER A 133 18.64 -14.65 5.20
C SER A 133 18.18 -13.37 4.49
N ALA A 134 18.08 -13.40 3.16
CA ALA A 134 17.51 -12.30 2.39
C ALA A 134 16.02 -12.07 2.72
N PHE A 135 15.26 -13.14 3.00
CA PHE A 135 13.88 -13.02 3.46
C PHE A 135 13.79 -12.41 4.85
N ASP A 136 14.66 -12.84 5.77
CA ASP A 136 14.73 -12.27 7.11
C ASP A 136 15.07 -10.78 7.07
N THR A 137 16.02 -10.39 6.21
CA THR A 137 16.39 -8.98 6.03
C THR A 137 15.21 -8.16 5.49
N VAL A 138 14.48 -8.68 4.49
CA VAL A 138 13.29 -8.00 3.94
C VAL A 138 12.19 -7.90 4.99
N VAL A 139 11.88 -8.99 5.70
CA VAL A 139 10.83 -9.00 6.73
C VAL A 139 11.19 -8.07 7.89
N ASP A 140 12.45 -8.08 8.35
CA ASP A 140 12.93 -7.23 9.43
C ASP A 140 12.89 -5.75 9.03
N ASP A 141 13.35 -5.39 7.82
CA ASP A 141 13.28 -4.02 7.33
C ASP A 141 11.84 -3.54 7.16
N LEU A 142 10.97 -4.35 6.56
CA LEU A 142 9.55 -4.00 6.39
C LEU A 142 8.84 -3.87 7.74
N SER A 143 9.09 -4.80 8.67
CA SER A 143 8.53 -4.76 10.03
C SER A 143 9.05 -3.56 10.81
N SER A 144 10.33 -3.23 10.67
CA SER A 144 10.96 -2.05 11.28
C SER A 144 10.32 -0.76 10.78
N VAL A 145 10.04 -0.65 9.48
CA VAL A 145 9.34 0.50 8.91
C VAL A 145 7.92 0.62 9.47
N VAL A 146 7.16 -0.48 9.49
CA VAL A 146 5.78 -0.48 10.03
C VAL A 146 5.78 -0.09 11.51
N ASN A 147 6.64 -0.70 12.31
CA ASN A 147 6.75 -0.41 13.74
C ASN A 147 7.18 1.04 13.98
N THR A 148 8.14 1.56 13.21
CA THR A 148 8.53 2.98 13.29
C THR A 148 7.35 3.89 12.98
N VAL A 149 6.58 3.61 11.92
CA VAL A 149 5.40 4.41 11.59
C VAL A 149 4.35 4.33 12.72
N ARG A 150 4.08 3.13 13.24
CA ARG A 150 3.07 2.89 14.27
C ARG A 150 3.45 3.45 15.64
N ASP A 151 4.69 3.30 16.08
CA ASP A 151 5.11 3.70 17.42
C ASP A 151 5.52 5.17 17.47
N ASP A 152 6.25 5.66 16.46
CA ASP A 152 6.76 7.03 16.46
C ASP A 152 5.81 8.01 15.79
N TYR A 153 5.21 7.65 14.63
CA TYR A 153 4.42 8.60 13.84
C TYR A 153 2.94 8.63 14.18
N PHE A 154 2.31 7.49 14.51
CA PHE A 154 0.88 7.46 14.86
C PHE A 154 0.54 8.24 16.13
N LYS A 155 1.49 8.42 17.04
CA LYS A 155 1.37 9.34 18.16
C LYS A 155 1.09 10.77 17.67
N TYR A 156 1.81 11.24 16.65
CA TYR A 156 1.60 12.57 16.06
C TYR A 156 0.30 12.65 15.28
N PHE A 157 -0.12 11.57 14.59
CA PHE A 157 -1.42 11.51 13.95
C PHE A 157 -2.55 11.66 14.98
N ASN A 158 -2.54 10.90 16.07
CA ASN A 158 -3.56 11.05 17.12
C ASN A 158 -3.63 12.46 17.71
N ILE A 159 -2.47 13.11 17.93
CA ILE A 159 -2.41 14.50 18.37
C ILE A 159 -3.03 15.43 17.30
N ALA A 160 -2.68 15.25 16.03
CA ALA A 160 -3.25 16.02 14.92
C ALA A 160 -4.78 15.88 14.83
N ARG A 161 -5.35 14.74 15.25
CA ARG A 161 -6.81 14.50 15.27
C ARG A 161 -7.47 15.41 16.27
N ILE A 162 -6.96 15.35 17.50
CA ILE A 162 -7.47 16.14 18.63
C ILE A 162 -7.35 17.62 18.31
N VAL A 163 -6.23 18.05 17.74
CA VAL A 163 -6.04 19.43 17.28
C VAL A 163 -7.05 19.80 16.20
N SER A 164 -7.29 18.94 15.21
CA SER A 164 -8.27 19.20 14.14
C SER A 164 -9.70 19.32 14.68
N TYR A 165 -10.08 18.50 15.67
CA TYR A 165 -11.38 18.60 16.35
C TYR A 165 -11.52 19.91 17.11
N CYS A 166 -10.47 20.31 17.84
CA CYS A 166 -10.44 21.60 18.54
C CYS A 166 -10.54 22.77 17.56
N VAL A 167 -9.75 22.75 16.48
CA VAL A 167 -9.72 23.82 15.47
C VAL A 167 -11.08 23.95 14.77
N GLY A 168 -11.70 22.84 14.38
CA GLY A 168 -13.03 22.82 13.77
C GLY A 168 -14.12 23.37 14.70
N ALA A 169 -14.14 22.92 15.96
CA ALA A 169 -15.12 23.38 16.96
C ALA A 169 -14.96 24.86 17.33
N VAL A 170 -13.70 25.34 17.45
CA VAL A 170 -13.39 26.74 17.74
C VAL A 170 -13.94 27.67 16.65
N GLY A 171 -13.93 27.25 15.38
CA GLY A 171 -14.53 28.03 14.28
C GLY A 171 -16.02 28.30 14.48
N VAL A 172 -16.79 27.27 14.85
CA VAL A 172 -18.22 27.39 15.16
C VAL A 172 -18.43 28.28 16.38
N PHE A 173 -17.70 28.02 17.46
CA PHE A 173 -17.82 28.81 18.69
C PHE A 173 -17.54 30.29 18.43
N LEU A 174 -16.46 30.61 17.71
CA LEU A 174 -16.09 31.98 17.37
C LEU A 174 -17.15 32.67 16.51
N LEU A 175 -17.78 31.97 15.56
CA LEU A 175 -18.83 32.56 14.74
C LEU A 175 -20.17 32.74 15.46
N LEU A 176 -20.48 31.93 16.48
CA LEU A 176 -21.66 32.14 17.31
C LEU A 176 -21.60 33.47 18.08
N TRP A 177 -20.41 33.96 18.42
CA TRP A 177 -20.26 35.29 19.03
C TRP A 177 -20.76 36.41 18.14
N ILE A 178 -20.74 36.26 16.81
CA ILE A 178 -21.32 37.25 15.88
C ILE A 178 -22.81 37.47 16.17
N ILE A 179 -23.56 36.42 16.52
CA ILE A 179 -24.98 36.53 16.87
C ILE A 179 -25.14 37.38 18.12
N VAL A 180 -24.29 37.17 19.14
CA VAL A 180 -24.30 37.96 20.37
C VAL A 180 -24.01 39.44 20.06
N PHE A 181 -23.03 39.72 19.21
CA PHE A 181 -22.72 41.09 18.78
C PHE A 181 -23.85 41.74 17.98
N ALA A 182 -24.50 40.99 17.09
CA ALA A 182 -25.66 41.46 16.32
C ALA A 182 -26.89 41.71 17.21
N ALA A 183 -27.08 40.92 18.27
CA ALA A 183 -28.18 41.04 19.22
C ALA A 183 -27.98 42.17 20.23
N CYS A 184 -26.80 42.25 20.86
CA CYS A 184 -26.50 43.22 21.91
C CYS A 184 -26.23 44.64 21.40
N ARG A 185 -26.01 44.82 20.09
CA ARG A 185 -25.76 46.11 19.42
C ARG A 185 -24.82 47.05 20.22
N PRO A 186 -23.61 46.61 20.61
CA PRO A 186 -22.76 47.43 21.46
C PRO A 186 -22.40 48.75 20.76
N ASN A 187 -22.62 49.87 21.45
CA ASN A 187 -22.28 51.22 21.00
C ASN A 187 -20.75 51.51 21.09
N SER A 188 -19.97 50.63 21.72
CA SER A 188 -18.53 50.78 21.90
C SER A 188 -17.77 50.28 20.67
N CYS A 189 -16.95 51.16 20.09
CA CYS A 189 -16.10 50.86 18.93
C CYS A 189 -14.99 49.82 19.23
N GLY A 190 -14.70 49.53 20.52
CA GLY A 190 -13.61 48.64 20.93
C GLY A 190 -13.90 47.14 20.79
N CYS A 191 -15.11 46.70 21.16
CA CYS A 191 -15.42 45.25 21.21
C CYS A 191 -15.45 44.58 19.82
N PRO A 192 -16.05 45.16 18.76
CA PRO A 192 -16.03 44.57 17.42
C PRO A 192 -14.63 44.55 16.78
N ALA A 193 -13.77 45.53 17.11
CA ALA A 193 -12.40 45.58 16.58
C ALA A 193 -11.51 44.49 17.18
N GLY A 194 -11.61 44.25 18.50
CA GLY A 194 -10.88 43.18 19.17
C GLY A 194 -11.25 41.79 18.65
N PHE A 195 -12.55 41.49 18.49
CA PHE A 195 -12.99 40.20 17.94
C PHE A 195 -12.64 40.05 16.45
N SER A 196 -12.62 41.13 15.68
CA SER A 196 -12.17 41.08 14.29
C SER A 196 -10.69 40.74 14.18
N ALA A 197 -9.85 41.16 15.14
CA ALA A 197 -8.44 40.76 15.20
C ALA A 197 -8.28 39.27 15.53
N ILE A 198 -9.14 38.72 16.39
CA ILE A 198 -9.17 37.27 16.66
C ILE A 198 -9.53 36.50 15.37
N TYR A 199 -10.57 36.92 14.65
CA TYR A 199 -10.95 36.29 13.38
C TYR A 199 -9.87 36.40 12.31
N PHE A 200 -9.11 37.50 12.30
CA PHE A 200 -7.97 37.67 11.42
C PHE A 200 -6.87 36.65 11.68
N PHE A 201 -6.50 36.46 12.95
CA PHE A 201 -5.48 35.48 13.34
C PHE A 201 -5.89 34.05 12.96
N PHE A 202 -7.12 33.65 13.27
CA PHE A 202 -7.62 32.33 12.87
C PHE A 202 -7.75 32.19 11.34
N GLY A 203 -8.10 33.25 10.63
CA GLY A 203 -8.13 33.26 9.17
C GLY A 203 -6.76 33.00 8.53
N ILE A 204 -5.66 33.52 9.12
CA ILE A 204 -4.29 33.19 8.69
C ILE A 204 -4.00 31.71 8.91
N ILE A 205 -4.33 31.17 10.08
CA ILE A 205 -4.11 29.74 10.39
C ILE A 205 -4.87 28.85 9.39
N TYR A 206 -6.16 29.12 9.18
CA TYR A 206 -6.98 28.34 8.26
C TYR A 206 -6.50 28.43 6.81
N SER A 207 -6.08 29.61 6.35
CA SER A 207 -5.55 29.76 4.99
C SER A 207 -4.18 29.07 4.81
N LEU A 208 -3.32 29.06 5.84
CA LEU A 208 -2.07 28.32 5.81
C LEU A 208 -2.32 26.80 5.80
N LEU A 209 -3.21 26.30 6.66
CA LEU A 209 -3.59 24.89 6.68
C LEU A 209 -4.24 24.46 5.36
N ALA A 210 -5.04 25.31 4.72
CA ALA A 210 -5.58 25.03 3.40
C ALA A 210 -4.49 24.77 2.35
N ILE A 211 -3.39 25.54 2.38
CA ILE A 211 -2.24 25.32 1.49
C ILE A 211 -1.56 23.99 1.81
N VAL A 212 -1.27 23.73 3.08
CA VAL A 212 -0.61 22.48 3.53
C VAL A 212 -1.43 21.26 3.12
N PHE A 213 -2.72 21.23 3.43
CA PHE A 213 -3.58 20.09 3.07
C PHE A 213 -3.84 19.97 1.58
N THR A 214 -3.77 21.08 0.82
CA THR A 214 -3.78 21.01 -0.65
C THR A 214 -2.50 20.31 -1.16
N VAL A 215 -1.33 20.61 -0.61
CA VAL A 215 -0.08 19.90 -0.97
C VAL A 215 -0.17 18.42 -0.61
N VAL A 216 -0.69 18.10 0.58
CA VAL A 216 -0.93 16.71 1.00
C VAL A 216 -1.89 16.00 0.04
N GLN A 217 -2.97 16.65 -0.37
CA GLN A 217 -3.91 16.12 -1.36
C GLN A 217 -3.21 15.78 -2.68
N TYR A 218 -2.32 16.65 -3.19
CA TYR A 218 -1.52 16.34 -4.38
C TYR A 218 -0.61 15.14 -4.16
N ALA A 219 0.06 15.06 -3.01
CA ALA A 219 0.91 13.93 -2.68
C ALA A 219 0.11 12.62 -2.65
N MET A 220 -1.08 12.61 -2.05
CA MET A 220 -1.94 11.42 -1.99
C MET A 220 -2.50 11.02 -3.36
N ILE A 221 -2.88 11.98 -4.20
CA ILE A 221 -3.30 11.70 -5.59
C ILE A 221 -2.14 11.12 -6.40
N ALA A 222 -0.94 11.68 -6.26
CA ALA A 222 0.25 11.19 -6.94
C ALA A 222 0.60 9.77 -6.46
N ALA A 223 0.70 9.54 -5.14
CA ALA A 223 1.03 8.24 -4.57
C ALA A 223 0.06 7.14 -5.02
N CYS A 224 -1.26 7.40 -4.98
CA CYS A 224 -2.25 6.46 -5.48
C CYS A 224 -2.22 6.28 -7.00
N GLY A 225 -1.78 7.30 -7.75
CA GLY A 225 -1.52 7.18 -9.19
C GLY A 225 -0.32 6.26 -9.48
N GLU A 226 0.75 6.37 -8.70
CA GLU A 226 1.95 5.53 -8.82
C GLU A 226 1.65 4.05 -8.58
N VAL A 227 0.79 3.74 -7.59
CA VAL A 227 0.28 2.39 -7.36
C VAL A 227 -0.35 1.81 -8.64
N GLY A 228 -1.22 2.58 -9.32
CA GLY A 228 -1.86 2.14 -10.56
C GLY A 228 -0.87 1.97 -11.74
N LEU A 229 0.18 2.79 -11.82
CA LEU A 229 1.23 2.65 -12.84
C LEU A 229 2.07 1.40 -12.61
N GLN A 230 2.38 1.10 -11.35
CA GLN A 230 3.15 -0.07 -10.95
C GLN A 230 2.46 -1.38 -11.36
N TYR A 231 1.15 -1.50 -11.12
CA TYR A 231 0.37 -2.67 -11.57
C TYR A 231 0.39 -2.87 -13.09
N LYS A 232 0.40 -1.77 -13.85
CA LYS A 232 0.45 -1.81 -15.32
C LYS A 232 1.88 -1.95 -15.88
N ARG A 233 2.90 -1.98 -15.00
CA ARG A 233 4.32 -1.91 -15.40
C ARG A 233 4.63 -0.70 -16.28
N GLU A 234 3.92 0.40 -16.08
CA GLU A 234 4.15 1.66 -16.79
C GLU A 234 5.24 2.48 -16.08
N PRO A 235 6.01 3.31 -16.80
CA PRO A 235 7.09 4.09 -16.20
C PRO A 235 6.54 5.11 -15.20
N GLY A 236 6.80 4.87 -13.92
CA GLY A 236 6.46 5.72 -12.77
C GLY A 236 7.63 5.82 -11.78
N LEU A 237 7.44 6.53 -10.67
CA LEU A 237 8.43 6.66 -9.58
C LEU A 237 8.78 5.29 -8.99
N PHE A 238 7.80 4.40 -8.82
CA PHE A 238 8.05 3.05 -8.29
C PHE A 238 8.94 2.23 -9.24
N GLN A 239 8.58 2.16 -10.53
CA GLN A 239 9.37 1.49 -11.56
C GLN A 239 10.77 2.10 -11.75
N TRP A 240 10.89 3.43 -11.73
CA TRP A 240 12.15 4.11 -12.07
C TRP A 240 13.13 4.23 -10.90
N TYR A 241 12.63 4.35 -9.66
CA TYR A 241 13.47 4.58 -8.49
C TYR A 241 13.39 3.44 -7.47
N LEU A 242 12.18 2.99 -7.12
CA LEU A 242 12.00 2.02 -6.03
C LEU A 242 12.45 0.60 -6.44
N VAL A 243 12.15 0.17 -7.67
CA VAL A 243 12.60 -1.13 -8.19
C VAL A 243 14.13 -1.21 -8.23
N PRO A 244 14.87 -0.26 -8.85
CA PRO A 244 16.33 -0.31 -8.84
C PRO A 244 16.94 -0.17 -7.44
N TYR A 245 16.33 0.61 -6.55
CA TYR A 245 16.77 0.69 -5.16
C TYR A 245 16.70 -0.67 -4.47
N CYS A 246 15.56 -1.35 -4.58
CA CYS A 246 15.36 -2.68 -4.03
C CYS A 246 16.35 -3.70 -4.62
N GLU A 247 16.62 -3.64 -5.92
CA GLU A 247 17.58 -4.56 -6.57
C GLU A 247 19.01 -4.34 -6.06
N ASN A 248 19.40 -3.10 -5.77
CA ASN A 248 20.72 -2.78 -5.24
C ASN A 248 20.89 -3.16 -3.76
N GLU A 249 19.84 -3.01 -2.94
CA GLU A 249 19.92 -3.25 -1.50
C GLU A 249 19.92 -4.74 -1.15
N PHE A 250 19.04 -5.53 -1.79
CA PHE A 250 18.79 -6.91 -1.40
C PHE A 250 19.51 -7.98 -2.27
N ASN A 251 20.20 -7.59 -3.34
CA ASN A 251 20.96 -8.46 -4.27
C ASN A 251 20.32 -9.84 -4.55
N PHE A 252 19.05 -9.84 -4.96
CA PHE A 252 18.31 -11.07 -5.26
C PHE A 252 18.90 -11.91 -6.40
N ALA A 253 19.83 -11.36 -7.19
CA ALA A 253 20.53 -12.09 -8.24
C ALA A 253 21.41 -13.21 -7.68
N SER A 254 22.09 -12.97 -6.56
CA SER A 254 22.92 -14.00 -5.90
C SER A 254 22.06 -15.11 -5.32
N THR A 255 20.96 -14.75 -4.65
CA THR A 255 20.02 -15.72 -4.06
C THR A 255 19.38 -16.59 -5.15
N ARG A 256 19.02 -15.99 -6.29
CA ARG A 256 18.48 -16.75 -7.44
C ARG A 256 19.48 -17.74 -8.01
N ALA A 257 20.74 -17.34 -8.19
CA ALA A 257 21.78 -18.23 -8.70
C ALA A 257 22.04 -19.40 -7.73
N ASN A 258 22.03 -19.14 -6.42
CA ASN A 258 22.15 -20.20 -5.40
C ASN A 258 20.97 -21.18 -5.49
N ILE A 259 19.74 -20.67 -5.62
CA ILE A 259 18.52 -21.47 -5.77
C ILE A 259 18.57 -22.34 -7.02
N GLU A 260 18.93 -21.78 -8.18
CA GLU A 260 19.07 -22.54 -9.42
C GLU A 260 20.13 -23.64 -9.29
N SER A 261 21.22 -23.35 -8.57
CA SER A 261 22.25 -24.35 -8.27
C SER A 261 21.77 -25.47 -7.36
N GLU A 262 20.93 -25.19 -6.36
CA GLU A 262 20.40 -26.21 -5.45
C GLU A 262 19.36 -27.11 -6.15
N VAL A 263 18.51 -26.54 -7.03
CA VAL A 263 17.63 -27.35 -7.90
C VAL A 263 18.45 -28.32 -8.74
N ALA A 264 19.52 -27.82 -9.37
CA ALA A 264 20.37 -28.64 -10.23
C ALA A 264 21.08 -29.75 -9.45
N LYS A 265 21.53 -29.49 -8.21
CA LYS A 265 22.12 -30.51 -7.33
C LYS A 265 21.11 -31.57 -6.91
N ALA A 266 19.88 -31.19 -6.57
CA ALA A 266 18.83 -32.13 -6.23
C ALA A 266 18.50 -33.04 -7.42
N ALA A 267 18.44 -32.48 -8.64
CA ALA A 267 18.23 -33.25 -9.87
C ALA A 267 19.39 -34.20 -10.17
N ASP A 268 20.64 -33.72 -10.07
CA ASP A 268 21.85 -34.52 -10.25
C ASP A 268 21.93 -35.68 -9.23
N SER A 269 21.62 -35.42 -7.96
CA SER A 269 21.59 -36.43 -6.90
C SER A 269 20.56 -37.52 -7.16
N ALA A 270 19.33 -37.14 -7.56
CA ALA A 270 18.27 -38.11 -7.89
C ALA A 270 18.65 -38.97 -9.11
N CYS A 271 19.28 -38.38 -10.13
CA CYS A 271 19.78 -39.14 -11.28
C CYS A 271 21.00 -40.01 -10.93
N ALA A 272 21.87 -39.58 -10.02
CA ALA A 272 22.95 -40.41 -9.50
C ALA A 272 22.41 -41.64 -8.76
N GLU A 273 21.32 -41.49 -8.00
CA GLU A 273 20.63 -42.60 -7.35
C GLU A 273 20.06 -43.58 -8.37
N LEU A 274 19.36 -43.09 -9.39
CA LEU A 274 18.82 -43.91 -10.47
C LEU A 274 19.91 -44.69 -11.22
N LEU A 275 21.06 -44.07 -11.50
CA LEU A 275 22.18 -44.69 -12.21
C LEU A 275 22.83 -45.87 -11.45
N LYS A 276 22.57 -46.02 -10.16
CA LYS A 276 22.99 -47.23 -9.41
C LYS A 276 22.22 -48.47 -9.83
N TYR A 277 20.99 -48.28 -10.33
CA TYR A 277 20.04 -49.36 -10.60
C TYR A 277 19.64 -49.49 -12.07
N CYS A 278 20.15 -48.64 -12.97
CA CYS A 278 19.79 -48.65 -14.38
C CYS A 278 20.99 -48.76 -15.35
N ASP A 279 20.72 -49.26 -16.56
CA ASP A 279 21.64 -49.25 -17.70
C ASP A 279 21.06 -48.50 -18.89
N ALA A 280 21.89 -47.74 -19.61
CA ALA A 280 21.45 -46.92 -20.74
C ALA A 280 21.13 -47.73 -22.01
N THR A 281 21.83 -48.84 -22.23
CA THR A 281 21.77 -49.60 -23.51
C THR A 281 21.75 -51.11 -23.35
N ASP A 282 21.94 -51.62 -22.14
CA ASP A 282 22.05 -53.06 -21.89
C ASP A 282 20.70 -53.63 -21.45
N GLU A 283 19.93 -54.16 -22.40
CA GLU A 283 18.63 -54.79 -22.14
C GLU A 283 18.75 -56.13 -21.40
N THR A 284 19.98 -56.66 -21.26
CA THR A 284 20.21 -57.97 -20.66
C THR A 284 20.50 -57.86 -19.15
N TYR A 285 20.08 -58.88 -18.42
CA TYR A 285 20.32 -59.00 -16.97
C TYR A 285 21.43 -60.03 -16.72
N TYR A 286 22.48 -59.61 -16.01
CA TYR A 286 23.63 -60.44 -15.68
C TYR A 286 23.66 -60.75 -14.19
N TYR A 287 23.27 -61.97 -13.82
CA TYR A 287 23.22 -62.39 -12.42
C TYR A 287 24.61 -62.57 -11.78
N ASP A 288 25.57 -63.10 -12.55
CA ASP A 288 26.91 -63.48 -12.07
C ASP A 288 27.89 -62.29 -11.98
N ASP A 289 27.52 -61.13 -12.52
CA ASP A 289 28.34 -59.92 -12.55
C ASP A 289 27.97 -59.02 -11.36
N GLU A 290 28.88 -58.84 -10.40
CA GLU A 290 28.64 -58.05 -9.19
C GLU A 290 28.35 -56.56 -9.47
N GLU A 291 28.90 -55.98 -10.55
CA GLU A 291 28.65 -54.57 -10.90
C GLU A 291 27.31 -54.36 -11.60
N LYS A 292 26.84 -55.38 -12.34
CA LYS A 292 25.60 -55.32 -13.13
C LYS A 292 24.39 -55.94 -12.44
N ARG A 293 24.59 -56.68 -11.34
CA ARG A 293 23.51 -57.40 -10.62
C ARG A 293 22.38 -56.48 -10.15
N ASN A 294 22.70 -55.24 -9.76
CA ASN A 294 21.71 -54.31 -9.23
C ASN A 294 21.05 -53.47 -10.35
N ARG A 295 21.54 -53.58 -11.59
CA ARG A 295 21.08 -52.80 -12.74
C ARG A 295 19.91 -53.48 -13.44
N ILE A 296 18.74 -53.41 -12.80
CA ILE A 296 17.52 -54.07 -13.25
C ILE A 296 16.62 -53.17 -14.11
N PHE A 297 16.90 -51.87 -14.15
CA PHE A 297 16.18 -50.90 -14.96
C PHE A 297 16.93 -50.54 -16.25
N MET A 298 16.20 -50.12 -17.26
CA MET A 298 16.67 -49.37 -18.42
C MET A 298 16.56 -47.89 -18.08
N CYS A 299 17.67 -47.15 -18.14
CA CYS A 299 17.66 -45.72 -17.85
C CYS A 299 16.82 -44.98 -18.91
N GLY A 300 15.84 -44.19 -18.46
CA GLY A 300 15.08 -43.31 -19.34
C GLY A 300 15.97 -42.32 -20.07
N LYS A 301 15.58 -41.93 -21.29
CA LYS A 301 16.38 -41.11 -22.23
C LYS A 301 17.80 -41.61 -22.53
N GLY A 302 18.17 -42.81 -22.08
CA GLY A 302 19.52 -43.35 -22.26
C GLY A 302 20.61 -42.55 -21.54
N ILE A 303 20.29 -41.96 -20.37
CA ILE A 303 21.29 -41.22 -19.58
C ILE A 303 22.46 -42.11 -19.17
N THR A 304 23.65 -41.52 -19.14
CA THR A 304 24.90 -42.24 -18.78
C THR A 304 25.66 -41.58 -17.65
N ALA A 305 25.37 -40.32 -17.37
CA ALA A 305 25.94 -39.56 -16.27
C ALA A 305 24.84 -38.80 -15.52
N SER A 306 25.03 -38.58 -14.22
CA SER A 306 24.08 -37.82 -13.40
C SER A 306 23.89 -36.39 -13.92
N SER A 307 24.96 -35.80 -14.48
CA SER A 307 24.99 -34.47 -15.09
C SER A 307 24.10 -34.31 -16.33
N ASP A 308 23.54 -35.41 -16.86
CA ASP A 308 22.57 -35.38 -17.95
C ASP A 308 21.21 -34.81 -17.46
N CYS A 309 20.95 -34.85 -16.15
CA CYS A 309 19.76 -34.29 -15.50
C CYS A 309 20.05 -32.89 -14.95
N LYS A 310 20.00 -31.88 -15.82
CA LYS A 310 20.34 -30.49 -15.46
C LYS A 310 19.18 -29.75 -14.81
N THR A 311 17.97 -30.14 -15.17
CA THR A 311 16.73 -29.55 -14.67
C THR A 311 15.84 -30.65 -14.10
N ILE A 312 14.84 -30.24 -13.32
CA ILE A 312 13.85 -31.18 -12.80
C ILE A 312 12.96 -31.72 -13.93
N ASP A 313 12.70 -30.94 -14.97
CA ASP A 313 12.00 -31.44 -16.15
C ASP A 313 12.79 -32.60 -16.80
N ASP A 314 14.12 -32.47 -16.93
CA ASP A 314 14.97 -33.57 -17.42
C ASP A 314 14.85 -34.80 -16.51
N LEU A 315 14.94 -34.62 -15.18
CA LEU A 315 14.79 -35.71 -14.20
C LEU A 315 13.45 -36.42 -14.33
N LEU A 316 12.35 -35.66 -14.44
CA LEU A 316 11.01 -36.24 -14.57
C LEU A 316 10.88 -37.04 -15.85
N GLU A 317 11.36 -36.51 -16.98
CA GLU A 317 11.39 -37.25 -18.23
C GLU A 317 12.20 -38.54 -18.12
N VAL A 318 13.37 -38.50 -17.47
CA VAL A 318 14.17 -39.71 -17.23
C VAL A 318 13.40 -40.72 -16.39
N ILE A 319 12.76 -40.32 -15.29
CA ILE A 319 12.03 -41.23 -14.42
C ILE A 319 10.84 -41.87 -15.13
N TYR A 320 10.06 -41.08 -15.89
CA TYR A 320 8.92 -41.58 -16.64
C TYR A 320 9.32 -42.54 -17.75
N ASP A 321 10.46 -42.29 -18.41
CA ASP A 321 11.00 -43.16 -19.47
C ASP A 321 11.81 -44.35 -18.90
N THR A 322 12.07 -44.38 -17.59
CA THR A 322 12.77 -45.50 -16.94
C THR A 322 11.84 -46.68 -16.74
N SER A 323 12.26 -47.85 -17.20
CA SER A 323 11.47 -49.08 -17.11
C SER A 323 12.32 -50.27 -16.65
N VAL A 324 11.67 -51.29 -16.11
CA VAL A 324 12.31 -52.57 -15.80
C VAL A 324 12.77 -53.23 -17.11
N LYS A 325 13.97 -53.82 -17.11
CA LYS A 325 14.48 -54.54 -18.29
C LYS A 325 13.46 -55.57 -18.79
N PRO A 326 13.20 -55.67 -20.12
CA PRO A 326 12.12 -56.48 -20.67
C PRO A 326 12.10 -57.95 -20.22
N ILE A 327 13.29 -58.54 -20.02
CA ILE A 327 13.42 -59.94 -19.58
C ILE A 327 12.96 -60.17 -18.13
N LEU A 328 12.94 -59.11 -17.32
CA LEU A 328 12.56 -59.13 -15.90
C LEU A 328 11.12 -58.64 -15.67
N THR A 329 10.51 -57.93 -16.62
CA THR A 329 9.20 -57.26 -16.47
C THR A 329 8.11 -58.16 -15.89
N ASN A 330 7.87 -59.33 -16.48
CA ASN A 330 6.84 -60.27 -16.02
C ASN A 330 7.21 -61.00 -14.72
N THR A 331 8.48 -60.96 -14.32
CA THR A 331 8.97 -61.61 -13.10
C THR A 331 8.90 -60.66 -11.91
N LEU A 332 9.34 -59.42 -12.09
CA LEU A 332 9.42 -58.44 -11.02
C LEU A 332 8.07 -57.76 -10.76
N CYS A 333 7.33 -57.40 -11.81
CA CYS A 333 6.06 -56.69 -11.68
C CYS A 333 4.86 -57.66 -11.61
N ALA A 334 4.91 -58.57 -10.64
CA ALA A 334 3.98 -59.70 -10.54
C ALA A 334 2.66 -59.39 -9.82
N ASN A 335 2.58 -58.32 -9.03
CA ASN A 335 1.40 -58.01 -8.19
C ASN A 335 0.35 -57.12 -8.91
N GLN A 336 0.27 -57.22 -10.23
CA GLN A 336 -0.59 -56.36 -11.06
C GLN A 336 -2.04 -56.88 -11.15
N PRO A 337 -3.03 -56.02 -11.46
CA PRO A 337 -4.41 -56.45 -11.68
C PRO A 337 -4.51 -57.42 -12.88
N PRO A 338 -5.31 -58.50 -12.78
CA PRO A 338 -5.32 -59.60 -13.77
C PRO A 338 -5.84 -59.25 -15.18
N SER A 339 -6.12 -57.97 -15.46
CA SER A 339 -6.69 -57.49 -16.72
C SER A 339 -5.70 -56.81 -17.67
N GLU A 340 -4.45 -56.58 -17.26
CA GLU A 340 -3.46 -55.86 -18.08
C GLU A 340 -2.15 -56.68 -18.18
N PHE A 341 -1.84 -57.16 -19.38
CA PHE A 341 -0.46 -57.49 -19.72
C PHE A 341 0.25 -56.15 -19.95
N MET A 342 1.12 -55.74 -19.02
CA MET A 342 2.01 -54.61 -19.28
C MET A 342 3.10 -55.04 -20.26
N GLU A 343 3.16 -54.40 -21.43
CA GLU A 343 4.32 -54.52 -22.32
C GLU A 343 5.57 -53.91 -21.67
N GLU A 344 5.40 -52.94 -20.77
CA GLU A 344 6.48 -52.25 -20.05
C GLU A 344 6.09 -52.02 -18.59
N CYS A 345 7.02 -52.26 -17.66
CA CYS A 345 6.83 -51.91 -16.25
C CYS A 345 7.73 -50.71 -15.92
N THR A 346 7.14 -49.53 -15.80
CA THR A 346 7.88 -48.29 -15.47
C THR A 346 8.44 -48.32 -14.05
N LEU A 347 9.43 -47.47 -13.75
CA LEU A 347 9.98 -47.31 -12.41
C LEU A 347 8.87 -47.02 -11.38
N ILE A 348 7.94 -46.12 -11.72
CA ILE A 348 6.81 -45.74 -10.86
C ILE A 348 5.90 -46.94 -10.61
N SER A 349 5.53 -47.68 -11.67
CA SER A 349 4.74 -48.90 -11.53
C SER A 349 5.46 -49.97 -10.72
N CYS A 350 6.79 -50.03 -10.81
CA CYS A 350 7.59 -50.98 -10.03
C CYS A 350 7.57 -50.65 -8.54
N ALA A 351 7.61 -49.37 -8.14
CA ALA A 351 7.49 -48.99 -6.73
C ALA A 351 6.19 -49.54 -6.09
N ASP A 352 5.08 -49.55 -6.83
CA ASP A 352 3.81 -50.07 -6.33
C ASP A 352 3.68 -51.59 -6.44
N TYR A 353 4.06 -52.15 -7.60
CA TYR A 353 3.69 -53.52 -8.00
C TYR A 353 4.86 -54.51 -8.08
N CYS A 354 6.11 -54.08 -7.91
CA CYS A 354 7.25 -55.00 -7.90
C CYS A 354 7.30 -55.88 -6.65
N VAL A 355 8.01 -56.99 -6.77
CA VAL A 355 8.26 -57.93 -5.67
C VAL A 355 9.77 -58.02 -5.41
N ASN A 356 10.16 -58.03 -4.14
CA ASN A 356 11.52 -58.30 -3.73
C ASN A 356 11.77 -59.81 -3.67
N TYR A 357 12.94 -60.24 -4.12
CA TYR A 357 13.39 -61.62 -4.06
C TYR A 357 14.63 -61.74 -3.20
N ASP A 358 14.66 -62.73 -2.30
CA ASP A 358 15.85 -63.00 -1.47
C ASP A 358 16.89 -63.85 -2.23
N LYS A 359 16.45 -64.62 -3.23
CA LYS A 359 17.28 -65.50 -4.06
C LYS A 359 16.68 -65.63 -5.47
N PRO A 360 17.27 -65.01 -6.50
CA PRO A 360 18.40 -64.05 -6.44
C PRO A 360 18.05 -62.82 -5.59
N ASP A 361 19.04 -62.22 -4.91
CA ASP A 361 18.83 -61.01 -4.10
C ASP A 361 18.56 -59.81 -5.02
N ILE A 362 17.28 -59.55 -5.26
CA ILE A 362 16.78 -58.48 -6.12
C ILE A 362 15.73 -57.72 -5.33
N GLN A 363 16.12 -56.58 -4.78
CA GLN A 363 15.23 -55.70 -4.00
C GLN A 363 14.54 -54.68 -4.91
N ALA A 364 13.93 -55.15 -6.01
CA ALA A 364 13.40 -54.30 -7.08
C ALA A 364 12.40 -53.26 -6.59
N LYS A 365 11.51 -53.64 -5.67
CA LYS A 365 10.53 -52.72 -5.08
C LYS A 365 11.24 -51.68 -4.23
N THR A 366 12.17 -52.09 -3.37
CA THR A 366 12.92 -51.17 -2.50
C THR A 366 13.73 -50.18 -3.33
N TRP A 367 14.43 -50.63 -4.37
CA TRP A 367 15.22 -49.76 -5.24
C TRP A 367 14.34 -48.78 -6.02
N ALA A 368 13.17 -49.23 -6.51
CA ALA A 368 12.20 -48.33 -7.15
C ALA A 368 11.65 -47.30 -6.16
N GLU A 369 11.35 -47.71 -4.92
CA GLU A 369 10.93 -46.80 -3.83
C GLU A 369 12.01 -45.79 -3.48
N ASP A 370 13.28 -46.19 -3.43
CA ASP A 370 14.41 -45.30 -3.10
C ASP A 370 14.61 -44.24 -4.19
N VAL A 371 14.58 -44.63 -5.47
CA VAL A 371 14.63 -43.68 -6.59
C VAL A 371 13.40 -42.77 -6.61
N ALA A 372 12.20 -43.32 -6.35
CA ALA A 372 10.98 -42.54 -6.29
C ALA A 372 11.00 -41.52 -5.14
N LYS A 373 11.58 -41.87 -3.97
CA LYS A 373 11.80 -40.92 -2.87
C LYS A 373 12.76 -39.80 -3.25
N ALA A 374 13.89 -40.12 -3.89
CA ALA A 374 14.85 -39.13 -4.35
C ALA A 374 14.23 -38.17 -5.40
N ALA A 375 13.41 -38.71 -6.29
CA ALA A 375 12.64 -37.92 -7.25
C ALA A 375 11.61 -37.00 -6.60
N GLN A 376 10.86 -37.52 -5.63
CA GLN A 376 9.87 -36.76 -4.88
C GLN A 376 10.53 -35.64 -4.07
N TYR A 377 11.69 -35.90 -3.49
CA TYR A 377 12.51 -34.88 -2.84
C TYR A 377 12.90 -33.76 -3.81
N ALA A 378 13.43 -34.10 -5.00
CA ALA A 378 13.75 -33.11 -6.02
C ALA A 378 12.51 -32.29 -6.43
N GLN A 379 11.35 -32.92 -6.64
CA GLN A 379 10.09 -32.22 -6.93
C GLN A 379 9.70 -31.23 -5.81
N ASN A 380 9.79 -31.62 -4.54
CA ASN A 380 9.50 -30.74 -3.41
C ASN A 380 10.43 -29.52 -3.38
N VAL A 381 11.72 -29.73 -3.64
CA VAL A 381 12.71 -28.65 -3.79
C VAL A 381 12.32 -27.72 -4.96
N SER A 382 11.96 -28.27 -6.13
CA SER A 382 11.46 -27.45 -7.25
C SER A 382 10.26 -26.60 -6.89
N TYR A 383 9.30 -27.21 -6.20
CA TYR A 383 8.05 -26.58 -5.85
C TYR A 383 8.29 -25.44 -4.86
N ALA A 384 9.07 -25.70 -3.80
CA ALA A 384 9.49 -24.68 -2.84
C ALA A 384 10.17 -23.50 -3.53
N LEU A 385 11.06 -23.77 -4.49
CA LEU A 385 11.81 -22.74 -5.19
C LEU A 385 10.96 -21.98 -6.22
N SER A 386 9.93 -22.61 -6.77
CA SER A 386 8.93 -21.94 -7.61
C SER A 386 8.10 -20.92 -6.84
N ILE A 387 7.84 -21.17 -5.55
CA ILE A 387 7.16 -20.24 -4.64
C ILE A 387 8.08 -19.07 -4.27
N VAL A 388 9.38 -19.34 -4.05
CA VAL A 388 10.39 -18.33 -3.71
C VAL A 388 10.68 -17.38 -4.88
N THR A 389 10.74 -17.90 -6.10
CA THR A 389 11.24 -17.14 -7.25
C THR A 389 10.52 -15.80 -7.51
N PRO A 390 9.17 -15.71 -7.43
CA PRO A 390 8.46 -14.45 -7.48
C PRO A 390 8.85 -13.47 -6.37
N LEU A 391 9.07 -13.96 -5.15
CA LEU A 391 9.43 -13.14 -3.98
C LEU A 391 10.84 -12.52 -4.09
N LEU A 392 11.69 -13.09 -4.94
CA LEU A 392 13.01 -12.54 -5.30
C LEU A 392 12.95 -11.51 -6.42
N GLN A 393 11.75 -11.10 -6.84
CA GLN A 393 11.56 -10.02 -7.80
C GLN A 393 11.09 -8.77 -7.06
N CYS A 394 11.91 -7.72 -7.08
CA CYS A 394 11.54 -6.44 -6.48
C CYS A 394 10.21 -5.88 -7.00
N ASN A 395 9.86 -6.17 -8.25
CA ASN A 395 8.55 -5.84 -8.79
C ASN A 395 7.40 -6.48 -8.01
N TYR A 396 7.53 -7.76 -7.63
CA TYR A 396 6.52 -8.47 -6.86
C TYR A 396 6.46 -7.98 -5.41
N ILE A 397 7.61 -7.73 -4.78
CA ILE A 397 7.67 -7.13 -3.42
C ILE A 397 6.93 -5.80 -3.41
N ILE A 398 7.24 -4.92 -4.37
CA ILE A 398 6.62 -3.60 -4.48
C ILE A 398 5.13 -3.71 -4.81
N ASP A 399 4.71 -4.70 -5.61
CA ASP A 399 3.29 -4.93 -5.88
C ASP A 399 2.52 -5.38 -4.63
N ASN A 400 3.09 -6.28 -3.82
CA ASN A 400 2.48 -6.68 -2.55
C ASN A 400 2.34 -5.49 -1.61
N VAL A 401 3.39 -4.68 -1.49
CA VAL A 401 3.33 -3.40 -0.74
C VAL A 401 2.25 -2.48 -1.30
N ALA A 402 2.19 -2.31 -2.63
CA ALA A 402 1.20 -1.46 -3.28
C ALA A 402 -0.23 -2.00 -3.15
N SER A 403 -0.41 -3.32 -3.04
CA SER A 403 -1.69 -3.99 -2.82
C SER A 403 -2.31 -3.66 -1.48
N ALA A 404 -1.49 -3.49 -0.43
CA ALA A 404 -1.95 -3.04 0.88
C ALA A 404 -2.63 -1.65 0.82
N PHE A 405 -2.17 -0.78 -0.09
CA PHE A 405 -2.76 0.55 -0.31
C PHE A 405 -3.98 0.54 -1.25
N GLN A 406 -4.08 -0.44 -2.15
CA GLN A 406 -5.14 -0.46 -3.16
C GLN A 406 -6.31 -1.37 -2.83
N SER A 407 -6.12 -2.48 -2.10
CA SER A 407 -7.14 -3.52 -1.88
C SER A 407 -7.88 -3.85 -3.19
N LEU A 408 -7.18 -4.51 -4.12
CA LEU A 408 -7.77 -4.95 -5.40
C LEU A 408 -8.64 -6.21 -5.25
N THR A 409 -8.59 -6.87 -4.10
CA THR A 409 -9.41 -8.03 -3.75
C THR A 409 -10.51 -7.62 -2.79
N GLN A 410 -11.58 -7.06 -3.34
CA GLN A 410 -12.99 -7.31 -2.97
C GLN A 410 -13.83 -6.07 -3.21
N SER A 411 -14.88 -6.30 -4.00
CA SER A 411 -16.15 -5.61 -3.96
C SER A 411 -16.82 -5.77 -2.58
N ASP A 412 -16.19 -5.26 -1.52
CA ASP A 412 -16.78 -5.15 -0.19
C ASP A 412 -16.88 -3.67 0.21
N GLU A 413 -17.85 -3.36 1.07
CA GLU A 413 -18.39 -2.03 1.38
C GLU A 413 -17.38 -1.01 1.98
N ASN A 414 -16.09 -1.35 2.06
CA ASN A 414 -14.97 -0.54 2.56
C ASN A 414 -13.95 -0.12 1.47
N GLY A 415 -14.35 -0.20 0.20
CA GLY A 415 -13.50 -0.08 -1.00
C GLY A 415 -12.49 1.09 -1.06
N ALA A 416 -11.26 0.73 -1.42
CA ALA A 416 -10.10 1.56 -1.80
C ALA A 416 -9.61 2.55 -0.72
N GLN A 417 -8.67 2.11 0.12
CA GLN A 417 -7.94 2.98 1.07
C GLN A 417 -7.35 4.22 0.39
N CYS A 418 -6.85 4.06 -0.84
CA CYS A 418 -6.43 5.16 -1.69
C CYS A 418 -7.54 6.19 -2.00
N ALA A 419 -8.78 5.74 -2.27
CA ALA A 419 -9.91 6.63 -2.49
C ALA A 419 -10.30 7.35 -1.19
N ASN A 420 -10.26 6.67 -0.05
CA ASN A 420 -10.54 7.28 1.26
C ASN A 420 -9.46 8.32 1.65
N LEU A 421 -8.18 8.04 1.41
CA LEU A 421 -7.08 8.99 1.61
C LEU A 421 -7.19 10.22 0.69
N GLN A 422 -7.60 10.02 -0.57
CA GLN A 422 -7.86 11.13 -1.49
C GLN A 422 -9.09 11.96 -1.07
N ALA A 423 -10.19 11.31 -0.72
CA ALA A 423 -11.43 11.98 -0.31
C ALA A 423 -11.22 12.78 0.98
N SER A 424 -10.55 12.18 1.96
CA SER A 424 -10.30 12.80 3.26
C SER A 424 -9.33 13.99 3.17
N SER A 425 -8.24 13.88 2.39
CA SER A 425 -7.35 15.01 2.13
C SER A 425 -8.04 16.16 1.37
N LEU A 426 -8.92 15.84 0.42
CA LEU A 426 -9.75 16.83 -0.27
C LEU A 426 -10.74 17.52 0.71
N MET A 427 -11.38 16.75 1.59
CA MET A 427 -12.31 17.28 2.60
C MET A 427 -11.60 18.25 3.55
N LEU A 428 -10.40 17.91 4.02
CA LEU A 428 -9.58 18.80 4.85
C LEU A 428 -9.19 20.07 4.09
N ALA A 429 -8.66 19.94 2.86
CA ALA A 429 -8.27 21.08 2.04
C ALA A 429 -9.47 22.03 1.79
N CYS A 430 -10.63 21.47 1.42
CA CYS A 430 -11.86 22.23 1.24
C CYS A 430 -12.36 22.85 2.56
N GLY A 431 -12.34 22.11 3.65
CA GLY A 431 -12.76 22.59 4.97
C GLY A 431 -11.95 23.79 5.41
N PHE A 432 -10.62 23.72 5.34
CA PHE A 432 -9.75 24.84 5.70
C PHE A 432 -9.88 26.02 4.73
N PHE A 433 -10.02 25.78 3.43
CA PHE A 433 -10.23 26.82 2.43
C PHE A 433 -11.55 27.58 2.64
N VAL A 434 -12.65 26.86 2.80
CA VAL A 434 -13.97 27.46 3.07
C VAL A 434 -13.97 28.11 4.45
N GLY A 435 -13.26 27.55 5.43
CA GLY A 435 -13.06 28.16 6.74
C GLY A 435 -12.33 29.50 6.67
N ALA A 436 -11.33 29.64 5.81
CA ALA A 436 -10.70 30.93 5.57
C ALA A 436 -11.70 31.97 5.02
N LEU A 437 -12.51 31.60 4.02
CA LEU A 437 -13.57 32.47 3.48
C LEU A 437 -14.63 32.84 4.53
N MET A 438 -14.99 31.89 5.39
CA MET A 438 -15.88 32.08 6.53
C MET A 438 -15.34 33.16 7.48
N TYR A 439 -14.04 33.17 7.80
CA TYR A 439 -13.44 34.23 8.62
C TYR A 439 -13.42 35.59 7.91
N ILE A 440 -13.22 35.65 6.59
CA ILE A 440 -13.36 36.90 5.82
C ILE A 440 -14.78 37.45 5.97
N MET A 441 -15.79 36.58 5.86
CA MET A 441 -17.19 36.96 6.04
C MET A 441 -17.46 37.44 7.47
N GLY A 442 -16.90 36.77 8.48
CA GLY A 442 -17.00 37.18 9.89
C GLY A 442 -16.39 38.58 10.13
N ILE A 443 -15.20 38.84 9.59
CA ILE A 443 -14.55 40.16 9.62
C ILE A 443 -15.43 41.21 8.96
N TYR A 444 -15.96 40.92 7.77
CA TYR A 444 -16.87 41.82 7.05
C TYR A 444 -18.12 42.16 7.87
N VAL A 445 -18.76 41.16 8.47
CA VAL A 445 -19.94 41.33 9.33
C VAL A 445 -19.63 42.18 10.55
N MET A 446 -18.50 41.94 11.22
CA MET A 446 -18.07 42.74 12.38
C MET A 446 -17.72 44.19 11.98
N HIS A 447 -16.92 44.36 10.93
CA HIS A 447 -16.51 45.68 10.45
C HIS A 447 -17.70 46.50 9.99
N ARG A 448 -18.54 45.96 9.10
CA ARG A 448 -19.72 46.65 8.58
C ARG A 448 -20.79 46.82 9.66
N GLY A 449 -20.95 45.81 10.51
CA GLY A 449 -21.88 45.84 11.64
C GLY A 449 -21.61 46.99 12.60
N SER A 450 -20.34 47.28 12.91
CA SER A 450 -19.98 48.38 13.82
C SER A 450 -20.52 49.76 13.41
N TRP A 451 -20.81 49.99 12.13
CA TRP A 451 -21.41 51.23 11.61
C TRP A 451 -22.95 51.18 11.59
N ILE A 452 -23.51 49.99 11.39
CA ILE A 452 -24.94 49.82 11.08
C ILE A 452 -25.77 49.49 12.34
N TRP A 453 -25.19 48.77 13.30
CA TRP A 453 -25.86 48.30 14.51
C TRP A 453 -26.19 49.38 15.55
N PRO A 454 -25.32 50.38 15.83
CA PRO A 454 -25.60 51.41 16.85
C PRO A 454 -26.94 52.10 16.62
N GLU A 455 -27.68 52.41 17.69
CA GLU A 455 -28.86 53.27 17.58
C GLU A 455 -28.43 54.73 17.40
N GLU A 456 -29.22 55.54 16.68
CA GLU A 456 -28.92 56.98 16.58
C GLU A 456 -28.92 57.55 18.01
N PRO A 457 -27.93 58.38 18.39
CA PRO A 457 -28.01 59.08 19.67
C PRO A 457 -29.32 59.87 19.64
N LYS A 458 -30.21 59.62 20.62
CA LYS A 458 -31.38 60.46 20.84
C LYS A 458 -30.86 61.88 20.94
N LYS A 459 -31.30 62.76 20.03
CA LYS A 459 -31.11 64.20 20.23
C LYS A 459 -31.74 64.51 21.58
N LEU A 460 -30.90 64.92 22.53
CA LEU A 460 -31.37 65.56 23.74
C LEU A 460 -31.97 66.89 23.27
N ASP A 461 -33.30 66.93 23.24
CA ASP A 461 -34.06 68.17 23.08
C ASP A 461 -33.88 69.06 24.31
#